data_AF-A0A3C0CYS6-F1
#
_entry.id   AF-A0A3C0CYS6-F1
#
_cell.length_a   1.000
_cell.length_b   1.000
_cell.length_c   1.000
_cell.angle_alpha   90.00
_cell.angle_beta   90.00
_cell.angle_gamma   90.00
#
_symmetry.space_group_name_H-M   'P 1'
#
loop_
_entity.id
_entity.type
_entity.pdbx_description
1 polymer ?
#
loop_
_entity_poly.entity_id
_entity_poly.type
_entity_poly.pdbx_seq_one_letter_code
_entity_poly.pdbx_strand_id
1 'polypeptide(L)'
;LTAEQFRQMVEAGRFLEYAHVHLNYYGTPLASVEKIVNRGEGCILEIDVQGGIEAKKRAPDAVMIFLAPPSMEELERRLRGRGTESASAVAKRLANAQKELDCIPGYDYLVVNDNIDEAAHKIECIILAERARIKRYE
;
A
#
# COMPACT_ATOMS: atom_id res chain seq x y z
N LEU A 1 7.77 -17.58 10.00
CA LEU A 1 7.66 -18.78 9.14
C LEU A 1 9.06 -19.14 8.69
N THR A 2 9.41 -20.42 8.61
CA THR A 2 10.61 -20.82 7.86
C THR A 2 10.40 -20.54 6.37
N ALA A 3 11.48 -20.46 5.58
CA ALA A 3 11.38 -20.25 4.13
C ALA A 3 10.52 -21.33 3.44
N GLU A 4 10.57 -22.56 3.93
CA GLU A 4 9.77 -23.68 3.43
C GLU A 4 8.28 -23.51 3.76
N GLN A 5 7.95 -23.17 5.01
CA GLN A 5 6.57 -22.89 5.42
C GLN A 5 6.00 -21.70 4.64
N PHE A 6 6.80 -20.67 4.38
CA PHE A 6 6.39 -19.51 3.59
C PHE A 6 6.02 -19.93 2.16
N ARG A 7 6.87 -20.71 1.49
CA ARG A 7 6.59 -21.22 0.13
C ARG A 7 5.34 -22.08 0.08
N GLN A 8 5.15 -22.99 1.04
CA GLN A 8 3.92 -23.79 1.14
C GLN A 8 2.67 -22.91 1.28
N MET A 9 2.75 -21.84 2.08
CA MET A 9 1.65 -20.90 2.24
C MET A 9 1.39 -20.06 0.98
N VAL A 10 2.43 -19.70 0.22
CA VAL A 10 2.31 -19.05 -1.08
C VAL A 10 1.60 -19.96 -2.08
N GLU A 11 2.04 -21.21 -2.21
CA GLU A 11 1.42 -22.22 -3.08
C GLU A 11 -0.03 -22.49 -2.71
N ALA A 12 -0.33 -22.50 -1.40
CA ALA A 12 -1.69 -22.64 -0.89
C ALA A 12 -2.52 -21.34 -0.95
N GLY A 13 -2.01 -20.27 -1.55
CA GLY A 13 -2.74 -19.01 -1.75
C GLY A 13 -3.10 -18.26 -0.46
N ARG A 14 -2.33 -18.43 0.62
CA ARG A 14 -2.69 -17.93 1.97
C ARG A 14 -2.33 -16.48 2.27
N PHE A 15 -1.73 -15.77 1.32
CA PHE A 15 -1.34 -14.36 1.47
C PHE A 15 -2.23 -13.44 0.63
N LEU A 16 -2.51 -12.24 1.12
CA LEU A 16 -3.14 -11.19 0.32
C LEU A 16 -2.14 -10.62 -0.69
N GLU A 17 -0.93 -10.34 -0.21
CA GLU A 17 0.25 -10.01 -1.00
C GLU A 17 1.48 -10.63 -0.32
N TYR A 18 2.56 -10.80 -1.09
CA TYR A 18 3.84 -11.18 -0.54
C TYR A 18 5.00 -10.63 -1.38
N ALA A 19 6.12 -10.39 -0.72
CA ALA A 19 7.35 -9.91 -1.33
C ALA A 19 8.57 -10.65 -0.77
N HIS A 20 9.61 -10.76 -1.59
CA HIS A 20 10.92 -11.24 -1.16
C HIS A 20 11.92 -10.07 -1.23
N VAL A 21 12.26 -9.52 -0.07
CA VAL A 21 13.12 -8.34 0.05
C VAL A 21 14.45 -8.79 0.67
N HIS A 22 15.49 -8.75 -0.14
CA HIS A 22 16.83 -9.28 0.18
C HIS A 22 16.82 -10.76 0.56
N LEU A 23 16.94 -11.08 1.85
CA LEU A 23 17.00 -12.44 2.39
C LEU A 23 15.74 -12.82 3.18
N ASN A 24 14.76 -11.91 3.23
CA ASN A 24 13.58 -12.04 4.08
C ASN A 24 12.31 -12.09 3.22
N TYR A 25 11.37 -12.93 3.65
CA TYR A 25 10.02 -13.01 3.10
C TYR A 25 9.07 -12.15 3.92
N TYR A 26 8.30 -11.32 3.24
CA TYR A 26 7.23 -10.51 3.81
C TYR A 26 5.92 -10.90 3.13
N GLY A 27 4.83 -10.83 3.87
CA GLY A 27 3.51 -11.01 3.28
C GLY A 27 2.41 -10.81 4.30
N THR A 28 1.30 -10.27 3.82
CA THR A 28 0.10 -10.03 4.60
C THR A 28 -0.78 -11.29 4.59
N PRO A 29 -0.96 -12.03 5.70
CA PRO A 29 -1.77 -13.25 5.70
C PRO A 29 -3.24 -12.93 5.43
N LEU A 30 -3.84 -13.60 4.44
CA LEU A 30 -5.23 -13.35 4.04
C LEU A 30 -6.19 -13.54 5.22
N ALA A 31 -6.01 -14.61 5.99
CA ALA A 31 -6.82 -14.92 7.17
C ALA A 31 -6.78 -13.82 8.23
N SER A 32 -5.68 -13.05 8.34
CA SER A 32 -5.59 -11.95 9.30
C SER A 32 -6.46 -10.77 8.86
N VAL A 33 -6.44 -10.46 7.56
CA VAL A 33 -7.28 -9.42 6.96
C VAL A 33 -8.75 -9.80 7.04
N GLU A 34 -9.11 -11.03 6.63
CA GLU A 34 -10.47 -11.56 6.73
C GLU A 34 -10.99 -11.48 8.17
N LYS A 35 -10.17 -11.83 9.16
CA LYS A 35 -10.58 -11.76 10.57
C LYS A 35 -10.88 -10.33 11.02
N ILE A 36 -10.18 -9.31 10.51
CA ILE A 36 -10.46 -7.90 10.82
C ILE A 36 -11.76 -7.48 10.14
N VAL A 37 -11.88 -7.75 8.84
CA VAL A 37 -13.06 -7.39 8.03
C VAL A 37 -14.33 -8.05 8.57
N ASN A 38 -14.27 -9.33 8.97
CA ASN A 38 -15.39 -10.07 9.54
C ASN A 38 -15.85 -9.54 10.92
N ARG A 39 -15.05 -8.71 11.59
CA ARG A 39 -15.47 -7.98 12.81
C ARG A 39 -16.17 -6.65 12.48
N GLY A 40 -16.33 -6.31 11.20
CA GLY A 40 -16.82 -5.00 10.76
C GLY A 40 -15.79 -3.88 10.91
N GLU A 41 -14.52 -4.21 11.15
CA GLU A 41 -13.44 -3.24 11.31
C GLU A 41 -12.80 -2.90 9.95
N GLY A 42 -12.28 -1.68 9.81
CA GLY A 42 -11.48 -1.30 8.65
C GLY A 42 -10.06 -1.85 8.78
N CYS A 43 -9.57 -2.53 7.73
CA CYS A 43 -8.16 -2.91 7.63
C CYS A 43 -7.43 -1.90 6.72
N ILE A 44 -6.41 -1.23 7.26
CA ILE A 44 -5.53 -0.34 6.51
C ILE A 44 -4.24 -1.10 6.23
N LEU A 45 -3.83 -1.13 4.96
CA LEU A 45 -2.60 -1.77 4.50
C LEU A 45 -1.69 -0.71 3.89
N GLU A 46 -0.49 -0.57 4.44
CA GLU A 46 0.59 0.21 3.84
C GLU A 46 1.50 -0.75 3.07
N ILE A 47 1.31 -0.80 1.75
CA ILE A 47 2.03 -1.70 0.84
C ILE A 47 2.45 -0.94 -0.41
N ASP A 48 3.50 -1.41 -1.08
CA ASP A 48 3.96 -0.83 -2.35
C ASP A 48 2.95 -1.06 -3.48
N VAL A 49 3.19 -0.43 -4.64
CA VAL A 49 2.28 -0.51 -5.80
C VAL A 49 2.08 -1.95 -6.28
N GLN A 50 3.14 -2.76 -6.28
CA GLN A 50 3.05 -4.15 -6.73
C GLN A 50 2.19 -4.98 -5.77
N GLY A 51 2.45 -4.86 -4.47
CA GLY A 51 1.65 -5.49 -3.41
C GLY A 51 0.20 -5.03 -3.46
N GLY A 52 -0.04 -3.74 -3.70
CA GLY A 52 -1.37 -3.16 -3.86
C GLY A 52 -2.16 -3.77 -5.01
N ILE A 53 -1.54 -3.94 -6.18
CA ILE A 53 -2.16 -4.58 -7.34
C ILE A 53 -2.51 -6.05 -7.04
N GLU A 54 -1.61 -6.80 -6.41
CA GLU A 54 -1.87 -8.19 -6.02
C GLU A 54 -2.99 -8.29 -4.97
N ALA A 55 -2.99 -7.39 -3.99
CA ALA A 55 -4.03 -7.30 -2.98
C ALA A 55 -5.41 -7.03 -3.60
N LYS A 56 -5.51 -6.09 -4.55
CA LYS A 56 -6.77 -5.76 -5.25
C LYS A 56 -7.33 -6.94 -6.05
N LYS A 57 -6.46 -7.80 -6.62
CA LYS A 57 -6.91 -9.04 -7.31
C LYS A 57 -7.62 -10.00 -6.36
N ARG A 58 -7.15 -10.12 -5.12
CA ARG A 58 -7.72 -11.02 -4.11
C ARG A 58 -8.82 -10.38 -3.27
N ALA A 59 -8.82 -9.05 -3.17
CA ALA A 59 -9.85 -8.25 -2.51
C ALA A 59 -10.36 -7.16 -3.47
N PRO A 60 -11.24 -7.50 -4.43
CA PRO A 60 -11.74 -6.53 -5.42
C PRO A 60 -12.46 -5.32 -4.81
N ASP A 61 -13.04 -5.48 -3.61
CA ASP A 61 -13.70 -4.43 -2.85
C ASP A 61 -12.77 -3.57 -1.98
N ALA A 62 -11.46 -3.85 -2.00
CA ALA A 62 -10.47 -2.99 -1.38
C ALA A 62 -10.54 -1.59 -2.00
N VAL A 63 -10.33 -0.56 -1.19
CA VAL A 63 -10.26 0.83 -1.64
C VAL A 63 -8.79 1.20 -1.77
N MET A 64 -8.37 1.57 -2.98
CA MET A 64 -7.00 1.89 -3.33
C MET A 64 -6.79 3.40 -3.26
N ILE A 65 -5.96 3.86 -2.33
CA ILE A 65 -5.60 5.28 -2.19
C ILE A 65 -4.12 5.43 -2.54
N PHE A 66 -3.81 6.20 -3.60
CA PHE A 66 -2.44 6.52 -3.98
C PHE A 66 -2.00 7.76 -3.20
N LEU A 67 -0.93 7.64 -2.41
CA LEU A 67 -0.36 8.76 -1.66
C LEU A 67 0.83 9.34 -2.43
N ALA A 68 0.61 10.43 -3.16
CA ALA A 68 1.64 11.07 -3.95
C ALA A 68 2.40 12.15 -3.17
N PRO A 69 3.71 12.33 -3.39
CA PRO A 69 4.37 13.57 -3.01
C PRO A 69 3.82 14.74 -3.86
N PRO A 70 3.95 16.00 -3.40
CA PRO A 70 3.52 17.16 -4.20
C PRO A 70 4.36 17.37 -5.45
N SER A 71 5.63 16.94 -5.44
CA SER A 71 6.48 16.87 -6.62
C SER A 71 7.62 15.87 -6.43
N MET A 72 8.30 15.50 -7.52
CA MET A 72 9.49 14.66 -7.46
C MET A 72 10.66 15.37 -6.79
N GLU A 73 10.79 16.69 -6.98
CA GLU A 73 11.81 17.49 -6.28
C GLU A 73 11.58 17.50 -4.77
N GLU A 74 10.32 17.61 -4.32
CA GLU A 74 10.00 17.58 -2.89
C GLU A 74 10.26 16.18 -2.30
N LEU A 75 9.95 15.11 -3.05
CA LEU A 75 10.29 13.76 -2.63
C LEU A 75 11.81 13.60 -2.46
N GLU A 76 12.60 14.05 -3.43
CA GLU A 76 14.06 14.03 -3.35
C GLU A 76 14.57 14.82 -2.15
N ARG A 77 14.05 16.03 -1.94
CA ARG A 77 14.40 16.88 -0.79
C ARG A 77 14.14 16.16 0.54
N ARG A 78 12.98 15.52 0.69
CA ARG A 78 12.62 14.74 1.89
C ARG A 78 13.52 13.53 2.10
N LEU A 79 13.82 12.76 1.04
CA LEU A 79 14.69 11.58 1.13
C LEU A 79 16.11 11.96 1.55
N ARG A 80 16.68 13.01 0.93
CA ARG A 80 18.02 13.50 1.28
C ARG A 80 18.05 14.12 2.68
N GLY A 81 17.01 14.85 3.06
CA GLY A 81 16.89 15.50 4.37
C GLY A 81 16.83 14.53 5.54
N ARG A 82 16.40 13.28 5.34
CA ARG A 82 16.44 12.23 6.37
C ARG A 82 17.86 11.85 6.77
N GLY A 83 18.84 12.00 5.87
CA GLY A 83 20.26 11.71 6.14
C GLY A 83 20.58 10.24 6.45
N THR A 84 19.61 9.33 6.31
CA THR A 84 19.75 7.91 6.66
C THR A 84 20.10 7.02 5.48
N GLU A 85 20.10 7.56 4.25
CA GLU A 85 20.25 6.79 3.02
C GLU A 85 21.43 7.27 2.18
N SER A 86 22.09 6.34 1.49
CA SER A 86 23.15 6.67 0.54
C SER A 86 22.59 7.35 -0.72
N ALA A 87 23.42 8.11 -1.43
CA ALA A 87 23.01 8.75 -2.69
C ALA A 87 22.47 7.74 -3.73
N SER A 88 23.04 6.53 -3.78
CA SER A 88 22.59 5.47 -4.68
C SER A 88 21.24 4.87 -4.27
N ALA A 89 20.93 4.80 -2.98
CA ALA A 89 19.61 4.38 -2.48
C ALA A 89 18.54 5.43 -2.79
N VAL A 90 18.85 6.72 -2.59
CA VAL A 90 17.95 7.83 -2.95
C VAL A 90 17.62 7.82 -4.44
N ALA A 91 18.63 7.68 -5.32
CA ALA A 91 18.41 7.62 -6.76
C ALA A 91 17.51 6.44 -7.18
N LYS A 92 17.69 5.27 -6.56
CA LYS A 92 16.81 4.11 -6.79
C LYS A 92 15.38 4.38 -6.35
N ARG A 93 15.16 5.00 -5.19
CA ARG A 93 13.82 5.36 -4.70
C ARG A 93 13.11 6.34 -5.61
N LEU A 94 13.81 7.37 -6.10
CA LEU A 94 13.24 8.34 -7.04
C LEU A 94 12.87 7.68 -8.39
N ALA A 95 13.74 6.81 -8.90
CA ALA A 95 13.45 6.05 -10.12
C ALA A 95 12.25 5.11 -9.96
N ASN A 96 12.08 4.50 -8.78
CA ASN A 96 10.92 3.67 -8.48
C ASN A 96 9.65 4.52 -8.38
N ALA A 97 9.68 5.61 -7.61
CA ALA A 97 8.54 6.52 -7.47
C ALA A 97 8.05 7.05 -8.83
N GLN A 98 8.97 7.34 -9.76
CA GLN A 98 8.60 7.77 -11.11
C GLN A 98 7.81 6.71 -11.88
N LYS A 99 8.17 5.42 -11.73
CA LYS A 99 7.45 4.30 -12.35
C LYS A 99 6.12 4.03 -11.65
N GLU A 100 6.06 4.22 -10.34
CA GLU A 100 4.85 4.05 -9.53
C GLU A 100 3.76 5.05 -9.93
N LEU A 101 4.13 6.25 -10.40
CA LEU A 101 3.18 7.23 -10.93
C LEU A 101 2.42 6.71 -12.17
N ASP A 102 3.03 5.85 -12.99
CA ASP A 102 2.37 5.25 -14.15
C ASP A 102 1.23 4.29 -13.74
N CYS A 103 1.22 3.85 -12.47
CA CYS A 103 0.20 2.96 -11.93
C CYS A 103 -1.01 3.69 -11.32
N ILE A 104 -0.99 5.02 -11.24
CA ILE A 104 -2.11 5.84 -10.72
C ILE A 104 -3.48 5.44 -11.29
N PRO A 105 -3.64 5.13 -12.60
CA PRO A 105 -4.94 4.73 -13.16
C PRO A 105 -5.56 3.47 -12.51
N GLY A 106 -4.78 2.67 -11.79
CA GLY A 106 -5.26 1.50 -11.04
C GLY A 106 -5.79 1.81 -9.63
N TYR A 107 -5.77 3.07 -9.21
CA TYR A 107 -6.21 3.50 -7.88
C TYR A 107 -7.58 4.17 -7.91
N ASP A 108 -8.33 4.03 -6.82
CA ASP A 108 -9.66 4.61 -6.68
C ASP A 108 -9.58 6.11 -6.30
N TYR A 109 -8.54 6.50 -5.55
CA TYR A 109 -8.31 7.88 -5.09
C TYR A 109 -6.83 8.27 -5.17
N LEU A 110 -6.57 9.57 -5.38
CA LEU A 110 -5.24 10.20 -5.29
C LEU A 110 -5.24 11.23 -4.16
N VAL A 111 -4.29 11.10 -3.23
CA VAL A 111 -4.06 12.07 -2.14
C VAL A 111 -2.64 12.61 -2.28
N VAL A 112 -2.52 13.92 -2.46
CA VAL A 112 -1.21 14.60 -2.45
C VAL A 112 -0.82 14.89 -1.00
N ASN A 113 0.41 14.52 -0.65
CA ASN A 113 0.98 14.64 0.70
C ASN A 113 1.96 15.83 0.80
N ASP A 114 1.43 17.03 0.62
CA ASP A 114 2.12 18.29 0.88
C ASP A 114 2.15 18.61 2.39
N ASN A 115 0.98 18.51 3.03
CA ASN A 115 0.76 18.67 4.46
C ASN A 115 0.19 17.37 5.05
N ILE A 116 0.80 16.89 6.15
CA ILE A 116 0.45 15.61 6.78
C ILE A 116 -0.98 15.61 7.32
N ASP A 117 -1.40 16.69 7.99
CA ASP A 117 -2.71 16.79 8.62
C ASP A 117 -3.82 16.86 7.56
N GLU A 118 -3.60 17.62 6.48
CA GLU A 118 -4.54 17.67 5.36
C GLU A 118 -4.64 16.35 4.61
N ALA A 119 -3.52 15.68 4.35
CA ALA A 119 -3.51 14.37 3.71
C ALA A 119 -4.24 13.32 4.56
N ALA A 120 -4.00 13.32 5.88
CA ALA A 120 -4.69 12.45 6.82
C ALA A 120 -6.21 12.72 6.83
N HIS A 121 -6.60 14.00 6.86
CA HIS A 121 -8.02 14.38 6.82
C HIS A 121 -8.69 13.94 5.51
N LYS A 122 -8.04 14.11 4.35
CA LYS A 122 -8.55 13.61 3.06
C LYS A 122 -8.76 12.10 3.08
N ILE A 123 -7.81 11.34 3.63
CA ILE A 123 -7.93 9.87 3.77
C ILE A 123 -9.09 9.50 4.69
N GLU A 124 -9.26 10.19 5.82
CA GLU A 124 -10.38 9.98 6.73
C GLU A 124 -11.72 10.20 6.02
N CYS A 125 -11.86 11.30 5.27
CA CYS A 125 -13.07 11.57 4.49
C CYS A 125 -13.37 10.48 3.46
N ILE A 126 -12.34 9.97 2.76
CA ILE A 126 -12.48 8.86 1.81
C ILE A 126 -12.99 7.60 2.54
N ILE A 127 -12.41 7.27 3.69
CA ILE A 127 -12.83 6.11 4.49
C ILE A 127 -14.30 6.24 4.91
N LEU A 128 -14.71 7.41 5.39
CA LEU A 128 -16.09 7.66 5.80
C LEU A 128 -17.06 7.55 4.62
N ALA A 129 -16.71 8.11 3.46
CA ALA A 129 -17.51 8.03 2.25
C ALA A 129 -17.66 6.58 1.74
N GLU A 130 -16.58 5.81 1.72
CA GLU A 130 -16.60 4.41 1.27
C GLU A 130 -17.39 3.49 2.21
N ARG A 131 -17.44 3.81 3.51
CA ARG A 131 -18.31 3.13 4.48
C ARG A 131 -19.79 3.42 4.27
N ALA A 132 -20.13 4.60 3.74
CA ALA A 132 -21.51 5.00 3.49
C ALA A 132 -22.08 4.46 2.16
N ARG A 133 -21.30 3.75 1.35
CA ARG A 133 -21.78 3.20 0.07
C ARG A 133 -22.84 2.12 0.32
N ILE A 134 -23.92 2.15 -0.46
CA ILE A 134 -25.04 1.21 -0.33
C ILE A 134 -24.62 -0.26 -0.38
N LYS A 135 -23.62 -0.60 -1.22
CA LYS A 135 -23.05 -1.95 -1.33
C LYS A 135 -22.42 -2.51 -0.04
N ARG A 136 -22.26 -1.68 1.01
CA ARG A 136 -21.77 -2.09 2.34
C ARG A 136 -22.90 -2.47 3.30
N TYR A 137 -24.15 -2.23 2.89
CA TYR A 137 -25.37 -2.56 3.63
C TYR A 137 -26.21 -3.66 2.96
N GLU A 138 -25.74 -4.18 1.82
CA GLU A 138 -26.24 -5.40 1.16
C GLU A 138 -25.53 -6.64 1.71
#